data_AF-A0A7M4FAI0-F1
#
_entry.id   AF-A0A7M4FAI0-F1
#
_cell.length_a   1.000
_cell.length_b   1.000
_cell.length_c   1.000
_cell.angle_alpha   90.00
_cell.angle_beta   90.00
_cell.angle_gamma   90.00
#
_symmetry.space_group_name_H-M   'P 1'
#
loop_
_entity.id
_entity.type
_entity.pdbx_description
1 polymer ?
#
loop_
_entity_poly.entity_id
_entity_poly.type
_entity_poly.pdbx_seq_one_letter_code
_entity_poly.pdbx_strand_id
1 'polypeptide(L)'
;MSVSMEGQRLSSYGRRFGSQATIHQSLRYSPGRRLLSSSPTSRVSVTKMKTSSLSFRTSPRFSQDKVDFSLADALNAEFKETRTNEKVEMMELNDRFASYIEKVRFLEQQNKVLVAELNQIRDKEPTKLADIYQEELRELRRQVDQLSNSKARLEIERDNLLEDVSILRQKLQDEINLRLEAENNLSSYRQDVDDAALARLDLERKVESLQEEINFLRKVHDEELRELHEQLAQHQVHIEMDMTKPDLTAALREIRIQYESMATNNMHETEEWYKSKFADLTDAAARNIEALRLAKQEANEYRRQLQALTCDLESLRGSNESLERQLREMEDRYAIETASYQDTVIRLEEDIRSLKEEMARHLQEYQDLLNVKLALDIEIATYRRLLEGEESSLDTKSMSEAQLKRNIMVKTVETRDGEVRRWPHLPAVIHLLPFLLELPDSAALHSTAVGT
;
A
#
# COMPACT_ATOMS: atom_id res chain seq x y z
N MET A 1 -59.53 -18.59 -4.57
CA MET A 1 -59.53 -17.12 -4.38
C MET A 1 -58.37 -16.57 -5.16
N SER A 2 -58.71 -15.81 -6.18
CA SER A 2 -57.89 -15.25 -7.25
C SER A 2 -57.43 -13.83 -6.90
N VAL A 3 -56.14 -13.53 -7.03
CA VAL A 3 -55.57 -12.18 -7.21
C VAL A 3 -54.25 -12.37 -7.98
N SER A 4 -54.25 -12.27 -9.31
CA SER A 4 -54.02 -11.07 -10.15
C SER A 4 -52.59 -10.51 -10.13
N MET A 5 -52.03 -10.50 -11.35
CA MET A 5 -50.81 -9.87 -11.82
C MET A 5 -50.89 -8.33 -11.79
N GLU A 6 -49.73 -7.67 -11.69
CA GLU A 6 -49.29 -6.45 -12.41
C GLU A 6 -47.91 -6.11 -11.79
N GLY A 7 -46.78 -5.92 -12.48
CA GLY A 7 -46.55 -5.22 -13.74
C GLY A 7 -46.04 -3.81 -13.44
N GLN A 8 -44.72 -3.58 -13.37
CA GLN A 8 -44.12 -2.25 -13.51
C GLN A 8 -42.62 -2.30 -13.87
N ARG A 9 -42.35 -2.18 -15.18
CA ARG A 9 -41.11 -1.61 -15.71
C ARG A 9 -41.35 -0.11 -15.91
N LEU A 10 -40.44 0.74 -15.43
CA LEU A 10 -40.28 2.09 -15.97
C LEU A 10 -38.80 2.48 -16.05
N SER A 11 -38.42 2.87 -17.26
CA SER A 11 -37.22 3.58 -17.65
C SER A 11 -37.53 5.07 -17.71
N SER A 12 -36.62 5.94 -17.26
CA SER A 12 -36.38 7.30 -17.79
C SER A 12 -35.21 7.94 -17.01
N TYR A 13 -34.13 8.39 -17.65
CA TYR A 13 -33.92 9.62 -18.42
C TYR A 13 -33.66 10.88 -17.57
N GLY A 14 -32.50 11.51 -17.75
CA GLY A 14 -32.23 12.94 -17.41
C GLY A 14 -31.03 13.15 -16.46
N ARG A 15 -29.83 13.48 -16.97
CA ARG A 15 -29.24 14.85 -17.12
C ARG A 15 -28.88 15.51 -15.77
N ARG A 16 -27.81 16.27 -15.56
CA ARG A 16 -26.69 16.88 -16.32
C ARG A 16 -25.83 17.55 -15.24
N PHE A 17 -24.51 17.62 -15.41
CA PHE A 17 -23.79 18.90 -15.40
C PHE A 17 -22.42 18.67 -16.04
N GLY A 18 -22.21 19.35 -17.15
CA GLY A 18 -20.90 19.61 -17.71
C GLY A 18 -20.80 21.10 -17.96
N SER A 19 -19.58 21.61 -18.02
CA SER A 19 -19.23 22.71 -18.93
C SER A 19 -17.71 22.84 -18.98
N GLN A 20 -17.15 22.53 -20.15
CA GLN A 20 -15.95 23.17 -20.64
C GLN A 20 -16.18 24.68 -20.77
N ALA A 21 -15.10 25.46 -20.71
CA ALA A 21 -14.96 26.64 -21.55
C ALA A 21 -13.47 26.91 -21.84
N THR A 22 -13.12 26.88 -23.12
CA THR A 22 -11.93 27.48 -23.71
C THR A 22 -12.35 28.82 -24.35
N ILE A 23 -11.33 29.62 -24.70
CA ILE A 23 -11.28 30.75 -25.65
C ILE A 23 -11.27 32.16 -24.98
N HIS A 24 -10.14 32.87 -25.00
CA HIS A 24 -9.78 33.92 -25.99
C HIS A 24 -8.48 34.67 -25.61
N GLN A 25 -7.68 34.98 -26.63
CA GLN A 25 -6.56 35.94 -26.63
C GLN A 25 -7.00 37.36 -26.24
N SER A 26 -6.13 38.14 -25.57
CA SER A 26 -5.73 39.49 -26.02
C SER A 26 -4.67 40.14 -25.12
N LEU A 27 -3.96 41.10 -25.74
CA LEU A 27 -2.73 41.79 -25.37
C LEU A 27 -2.81 42.77 -24.16
N ARG A 28 -1.59 43.09 -23.68
CA ARG A 28 -1.07 44.36 -23.11
C ARG A 28 -1.62 44.84 -21.76
N TYR A 29 -0.70 44.96 -20.79
CA TYR A 29 -0.36 46.26 -20.16
C TYR A 29 0.99 46.18 -19.43
N SER A 30 1.83 47.20 -19.59
CA SER A 30 3.10 47.40 -18.86
C SER A 30 2.84 47.94 -17.44
N PRO A 31 3.80 47.82 -16.51
CA PRO A 31 4.71 48.96 -16.23
C PRO A 31 6.11 48.46 -15.83
N GLY A 32 7.19 49.22 -15.80
CA GLY A 32 7.46 50.63 -16.01
C GLY A 32 8.97 50.80 -15.87
N ARG A 33 9.55 51.64 -16.71
CA ARG A 33 10.96 52.08 -16.63
C ARG A 33 11.16 53.00 -15.42
N ARG A 34 12.37 52.96 -14.85
CA ARG A 34 13.17 54.09 -14.29
C ARG A 34 14.56 53.50 -13.98
N LEU A 35 15.59 53.72 -14.81
CA LEU A 35 16.51 54.87 -14.90
C LEU A 35 17.03 55.36 -13.55
N LEU A 36 18.36 55.28 -13.35
CA LEU A 36 19.29 56.20 -12.64
C LEU A 36 20.68 55.52 -12.70
N SER A 37 21.61 55.94 -13.57
CA SER A 37 22.54 57.08 -13.46
C SER A 37 23.80 56.78 -12.63
N SER A 38 24.92 56.74 -13.37
CA SER A 38 26.26 57.31 -13.10
C SER A 38 26.33 58.34 -11.93
N SER A 39 27.37 58.47 -11.10
CA SER A 39 28.81 58.59 -11.37
C SER A 39 29.60 58.46 -10.01
N PRO A 40 30.80 59.03 -9.82
CA PRO A 40 32.09 58.35 -9.88
C PRO A 40 32.87 58.39 -8.55
N THR A 41 33.92 57.57 -8.40
CA THR A 41 34.94 57.79 -7.36
C THR A 41 36.31 57.94 -8.00
N SER A 42 36.70 59.19 -8.18
CA SER A 42 38.06 59.65 -8.47
C SER A 42 38.96 59.46 -7.25
N ARG A 43 40.07 58.73 -7.42
CA ARG A 43 41.25 58.81 -6.54
C ARG A 43 42.31 59.62 -7.26
N VAL A 44 42.69 60.75 -6.67
CA VAL A 44 43.84 61.57 -7.09
C VAL A 44 45.06 61.09 -6.29
N SER A 45 46.11 60.74 -7.01
CA SER A 45 47.43 60.42 -6.45
C SER A 45 48.24 61.70 -6.24
N VAL A 46 48.86 61.80 -5.07
CA VAL A 46 49.81 62.85 -4.69
C VAL A 46 51.18 62.53 -5.28
N THR A 47 51.65 63.30 -6.25
CA THR A 47 53.03 63.22 -6.76
C THR A 47 53.85 64.38 -6.19
N LYS A 48 54.86 64.04 -5.39
CA LYS A 48 55.93 64.94 -4.94
C LYS A 48 56.71 65.46 -6.14
N MET A 49 56.76 66.78 -6.33
CA MET A 49 57.72 67.43 -7.22
C MET A 49 58.91 67.92 -6.39
N LYS A 50 60.10 67.43 -6.74
CA LYS A 50 61.39 67.92 -6.21
C LYS A 50 61.81 69.16 -6.99
N THR A 51 62.33 70.10 -6.23
CA THR A 51 62.97 71.35 -6.62
C THR A 51 64.16 71.14 -7.55
N SER A 52 64.18 71.81 -8.70
CA SER A 52 65.39 72.01 -9.51
C SER A 52 65.85 73.46 -9.41
N SER A 53 67.05 73.62 -8.84
CA SER A 53 67.82 74.85 -8.78
C SER A 53 68.46 75.17 -10.14
N LEU A 54 68.35 76.42 -10.55
CA LEU A 54 68.95 77.01 -11.75
C LEU A 54 70.48 77.14 -11.61
N SER A 55 71.21 76.84 -12.69
CA SER A 55 72.60 77.25 -12.89
C SER A 55 72.83 77.76 -14.30
N PHE A 56 73.45 78.93 -14.37
CA PHE A 56 73.61 79.83 -15.50
C PHE A 56 74.82 79.52 -16.41
N ARG A 57 74.69 79.95 -17.68
CA ARG A 57 75.71 80.22 -18.72
C ARG A 57 75.13 81.39 -19.54
N THR A 58 75.77 82.47 -20.00
CA THR A 58 77.15 83.00 -20.09
C THR A 58 77.05 84.52 -20.43
N SER A 59 78.10 85.29 -20.09
CA SER A 59 78.55 86.69 -20.42
C SER A 59 78.15 87.31 -21.79
N PRO A 60 78.24 88.65 -22.07
CA PRO A 60 79.30 89.59 -21.61
C PRO A 60 78.96 91.11 -21.37
N ARG A 61 80.02 91.81 -20.90
CA ARG A 61 80.36 93.25 -20.77
C ARG A 61 79.57 94.30 -21.58
N PHE A 62 79.35 95.49 -20.97
CA PHE A 62 79.82 96.87 -21.35
C PHE A 62 79.08 97.88 -20.44
N SER A 63 79.78 98.59 -19.53
CA SER A 63 80.18 100.01 -19.59
C SER A 63 79.03 101.05 -19.54
N GLN A 64 78.90 101.68 -18.37
CA GLN A 64 78.79 103.13 -18.11
C GLN A 64 77.86 103.97 -19.02
N ASP A 65 76.68 104.34 -18.51
CA ASP A 65 76.33 105.75 -18.26
C ASP A 65 74.90 105.94 -17.68
N LYS A 66 74.80 106.92 -16.77
CA LYS A 66 73.67 107.80 -16.41
C LYS A 66 72.23 107.23 -16.35
N VAL A 67 71.83 106.95 -15.11
CA VAL A 67 70.54 107.15 -14.41
C VAL A 67 69.28 107.57 -15.20
N ASP A 68 68.22 106.76 -15.05
CA ASP A 68 66.81 107.18 -15.04
C ASP A 68 66.03 106.33 -13.99
N PHE A 69 65.93 106.81 -12.75
CA PHE A 69 65.31 106.09 -11.61
C PHE A 69 63.76 106.01 -11.66
N SER A 70 63.10 106.72 -12.58
CA SER A 70 61.62 106.76 -12.63
C SER A 70 60.99 105.55 -13.33
N LEU A 71 61.71 104.88 -14.23
CA LEU A 71 61.21 103.69 -14.93
C LEU A 71 61.44 102.42 -14.09
N ALA A 72 62.54 102.37 -13.33
CA ALA A 72 62.86 101.27 -12.42
C ALA A 72 61.90 101.19 -11.23
N ASP A 73 61.48 102.32 -10.65
CA ASP A 73 60.49 102.32 -9.56
C ASP A 73 59.08 101.93 -10.03
N ALA A 74 58.68 102.31 -11.26
CA ALA A 74 57.43 101.87 -11.86
C ALA A 74 57.42 100.35 -12.11
N LEU A 75 58.50 99.79 -12.67
CA LEU A 75 58.63 98.35 -12.88
C LEU A 75 58.72 97.57 -11.55
N ASN A 76 59.31 98.15 -10.50
CA ASN A 76 59.42 97.51 -9.18
C ASN A 76 58.10 97.59 -8.39
N ALA A 77 57.30 98.64 -8.62
CA ALA A 77 55.93 98.72 -8.13
C ALA A 77 55.03 97.70 -8.83
N GLU A 78 55.12 97.59 -10.16
CA GLU A 78 54.39 96.60 -10.96
C GLU A 78 54.81 95.17 -10.60
N PHE A 79 56.09 94.91 -10.33
CA PHE A 79 56.58 93.60 -9.87
C PHE A 79 56.16 93.25 -8.44
N LYS A 80 56.04 94.26 -7.56
CA LYS A 80 55.45 94.07 -6.23
C LYS A 80 53.96 93.79 -6.32
N GLU A 81 53.25 94.49 -7.21
CA GLU A 81 51.82 94.30 -7.45
C GLU A 81 51.52 92.92 -8.03
N THR A 82 52.28 92.46 -9.03
CA THR A 82 52.16 91.10 -9.58
C THR A 82 52.51 90.04 -8.54
N ARG A 83 53.56 90.23 -7.74
CA ARG A 83 53.92 89.30 -6.65
C ARG A 83 52.89 89.29 -5.53
N THR A 84 52.25 90.43 -5.22
CA THR A 84 51.14 90.47 -4.26
C THR A 84 49.89 89.82 -4.84
N ASN A 85 49.61 89.99 -6.13
CA ASN A 85 48.49 89.35 -6.81
C ASN A 85 48.70 87.83 -6.90
N GLU A 86 49.88 87.35 -7.30
CA GLU A 86 50.25 85.92 -7.25
C GLU A 86 50.16 85.36 -5.82
N LYS A 87 50.55 86.14 -4.80
CA LYS A 87 50.42 85.72 -3.40
C LYS A 87 48.96 85.61 -2.97
N VAL A 88 48.10 86.53 -3.41
CA VAL A 88 46.65 86.49 -3.15
C VAL A 88 46.01 85.31 -3.88
N GLU A 89 46.34 85.08 -5.16
CA GLU A 89 45.88 83.92 -5.92
C GLU A 89 46.32 82.60 -5.27
N MET A 90 47.57 82.53 -4.79
CA MET A 90 48.06 81.37 -4.05
C MET A 90 47.37 81.21 -2.69
N MET A 91 46.97 82.30 -2.04
CA MET A 91 46.14 82.23 -0.82
C MET A 91 44.73 81.73 -1.14
N GLU A 92 44.07 82.23 -2.18
CA GLU A 92 42.75 81.77 -2.61
C GLU A 92 42.75 80.30 -3.03
N LEU A 93 43.79 79.85 -3.75
CA LEU A 93 43.97 78.44 -4.08
C LEU A 93 44.16 77.59 -2.83
N ASN A 94 44.93 78.07 -1.85
CA ASN A 94 45.18 77.34 -0.62
C ASN A 94 43.93 77.29 0.28
N ASP A 95 43.15 78.37 0.33
CA ASP A 95 41.84 78.40 1.02
C ASP A 95 40.85 77.44 0.34
N ARG A 96 40.86 77.38 -1.01
CA ARG A 96 40.07 76.40 -1.76
C ARG A 96 40.55 74.98 -1.49
N PHE A 97 41.87 74.72 -1.41
CA PHE A 97 42.40 73.41 -1.03
C PHE A 97 42.05 73.03 0.40
N ALA A 98 42.09 73.97 1.35
CA ALA A 98 41.67 73.75 2.72
C ALA A 98 40.19 73.34 2.78
N SER A 99 39.31 74.03 2.03
CA SER A 99 37.90 73.68 1.91
C SER A 99 37.66 72.29 1.27
N TYR A 100 38.48 71.91 0.28
CA TYR A 100 38.42 70.57 -0.31
C TYR A 100 38.89 69.49 0.68
N ILE A 101 39.95 69.75 1.44
CA ILE A 101 40.45 68.81 2.46
C ILE A 101 39.40 68.63 3.56
N GLU A 102 38.76 69.72 3.98
CA GLU A 102 37.67 69.67 4.97
C GLU A 102 36.46 68.89 4.41
N LYS A 103 36.13 69.08 3.13
CA LYS A 103 35.08 68.30 2.46
C LYS A 103 35.43 66.81 2.35
N VAL A 104 36.68 66.46 2.02
CA VAL A 104 37.14 65.07 1.98
C VAL A 104 37.09 64.44 3.36
N ARG A 105 37.56 65.14 4.40
CA ARG A 105 37.45 64.66 5.80
C ARG A 105 36.01 64.46 6.23
N PHE A 106 35.11 65.38 5.87
CA PHE A 106 33.69 65.25 6.15
C PHE A 106 33.08 64.03 5.43
N LEU A 107 33.41 63.82 4.16
CA LEU A 107 32.95 62.66 3.39
C LEU A 107 33.55 61.34 3.89
N GLU A 108 34.82 61.33 4.31
CA GLU A 108 35.46 60.18 4.93
C GLU A 108 34.80 59.84 6.28
N GLN A 109 34.46 60.85 7.07
CA GLN A 109 33.76 60.67 8.32
C GLN A 109 32.33 60.16 8.10
N GLN A 110 31.61 60.71 7.12
CA GLN A 110 30.30 60.17 6.71
C GLN A 110 30.40 58.74 6.20
N ASN A 111 31.40 58.40 5.37
CA ASN A 111 31.61 57.03 4.91
C ASN A 111 31.93 56.09 6.08
N LYS A 112 32.73 56.52 7.06
CA LYS A 112 32.98 55.72 8.27
C LYS A 112 31.69 55.45 9.04
N VAL A 113 30.83 56.46 9.20
CA VAL A 113 29.52 56.29 9.85
C VAL A 113 28.63 55.34 9.05
N LEU A 114 28.50 55.53 7.74
CA LEU A 114 27.69 54.67 6.88
C LEU A 114 28.20 53.22 6.85
N VAL A 115 29.51 52.99 6.86
CA VAL A 115 30.09 51.65 6.97
C VAL A 115 29.81 51.02 8.33
N ALA A 116 29.87 51.81 9.41
CA ALA A 116 29.50 51.32 10.74
C ALA A 116 28.01 50.97 10.83
N GLU A 117 27.13 51.80 10.29
CA GLU A 117 25.69 51.54 10.20
C GLU A 117 25.39 50.30 9.34
N LEU A 118 26.07 50.15 8.20
CA LEU A 118 25.89 48.99 7.30
C LEU A 118 26.36 47.70 7.96
N ASN A 119 27.49 47.71 8.68
CA ASN A 119 27.92 46.55 9.46
C ASN A 119 26.93 46.26 10.60
N GLN A 120 26.43 47.29 11.29
CA GLN A 120 25.46 47.12 12.36
C GLN A 120 24.13 46.55 11.88
N ILE A 121 23.67 46.90 10.67
CA ILE A 121 22.45 46.33 10.06
C ILE A 121 22.73 44.89 9.59
N ARG A 122 23.88 44.63 8.97
CA ARG A 122 24.26 43.28 8.52
C ARG A 122 24.39 42.30 9.69
N ASP A 123 24.87 42.75 10.84
CA ASP A 123 24.95 41.94 12.07
C ASP A 123 23.56 41.76 12.74
N LYS A 124 22.55 42.52 12.32
CA LYS A 124 21.16 42.44 12.81
C LYS A 124 20.21 41.66 11.87
N GLU A 125 20.55 41.48 10.59
CA GLU A 125 19.76 40.69 9.64
C GLU A 125 20.15 39.18 9.67
N PRO A 126 19.35 38.30 9.05
CA PRO A 126 18.23 37.52 9.59
C PRO A 126 18.65 36.23 10.33
N THR A 127 19.81 36.17 10.99
CA THR A 127 20.31 34.92 11.60
C THR A 127 19.34 34.38 12.66
N LYS A 128 18.80 35.23 13.53
CA LYS A 128 17.85 34.78 14.59
C LYS A 128 16.56 34.17 14.04
N LEU A 129 16.02 34.73 12.96
CA LEU A 129 14.79 34.21 12.36
C LEU A 129 15.06 32.90 11.61
N ALA A 130 16.19 32.82 10.90
CA ALA A 130 16.64 31.59 10.28
C ALA A 130 16.90 30.49 11.33
N ASP A 131 17.51 30.83 12.46
CA ASP A 131 17.78 29.91 13.57
C ASP A 131 16.48 29.36 14.18
N ILE A 132 15.46 30.22 14.38
CA ILE A 132 14.14 29.79 14.88
C ILE A 132 13.49 28.83 13.88
N TYR A 133 13.43 29.18 12.58
CA TYR A 133 12.85 28.27 11.58
C TYR A 133 13.64 26.97 11.43
N GLN A 134 14.96 27.00 11.64
CA GLN A 134 15.78 25.79 11.66
C GLN A 134 15.50 24.92 12.89
N GLU A 135 15.25 25.53 14.06
CA GLU A 135 14.84 24.81 15.27
C GLU A 135 13.47 24.15 15.07
N GLU A 136 12.49 24.90 14.57
CA GLU A 136 11.15 24.37 14.25
C GLU A 136 11.23 23.23 13.22
N LEU A 137 12.07 23.37 12.19
CA LEU A 137 12.28 22.30 11.20
C LEU A 137 12.93 21.07 11.82
N ARG A 138 13.87 21.24 12.77
CA ARG A 138 14.49 20.12 13.50
C ARG A 138 13.49 19.43 14.41
N GLU A 139 12.63 20.18 15.09
CA GLU A 139 11.59 19.63 15.95
C GLU A 139 10.51 18.89 15.14
N LEU A 140 10.07 19.46 14.02
CA LEU A 140 9.15 18.79 13.09
C LEU A 140 9.74 17.49 12.54
N ARG A 141 11.02 17.47 12.17
CA ARG A 141 11.71 16.24 11.74
C ARG A 141 11.74 15.21 12.86
N ARG A 142 12.07 15.62 14.10
CA ARG A 142 12.06 14.74 15.26
C ARG A 142 10.67 14.14 15.51
N GLN A 143 9.61 14.93 15.34
CA GLN A 143 8.22 14.46 15.46
C GLN A 143 7.87 13.47 14.35
N VAL A 144 8.27 13.72 13.11
CA VAL A 144 8.09 12.78 11.99
C VAL A 144 8.80 11.46 12.27
N ASP A 145 10.05 11.50 12.74
CA ASP A 145 10.82 10.29 13.08
C ASP A 145 10.16 9.52 14.25
N GLN A 146 9.63 10.23 15.25
CA GLN A 146 8.89 9.61 16.36
C GLN A 146 7.59 8.96 15.90
N LEU A 147 6.82 9.65 15.08
CA LEU A 147 5.59 9.11 14.51
C LEU A 147 5.89 7.92 13.61
N SER A 148 6.93 7.99 12.77
CA SER A 148 7.38 6.87 11.93
C SER A 148 7.77 5.65 12.76
N ASN A 149 8.55 5.85 13.83
CA ASN A 149 8.92 4.76 14.75
C ASN A 149 7.71 4.17 15.48
N SER A 150 6.77 5.00 15.94
CA SER A 150 5.54 4.53 16.57
C SER A 150 4.65 3.75 15.59
N LYS A 151 4.57 4.21 14.34
CA LYS A 151 3.84 3.53 13.27
C LYS A 151 4.46 2.17 12.99
N ALA A 152 5.77 2.08 12.82
CA ALA A 152 6.46 0.82 12.61
C ALA A 152 6.23 -0.17 13.76
N ARG A 153 6.25 0.30 15.02
CA ARG A 153 5.93 -0.54 16.19
C ARG A 153 4.50 -1.06 16.16
N LEU A 154 3.53 -0.18 15.88
CA LEU A 154 2.11 -0.57 15.77
C LEU A 154 1.86 -1.51 14.60
N GLU A 155 2.59 -1.37 13.49
CA GLU A 155 2.51 -2.28 12.35
C GLU A 155 2.97 -3.69 12.74
N ILE A 156 4.09 -3.81 13.47
CA ILE A 156 4.58 -5.10 13.98
C ILE A 156 3.57 -5.71 14.96
N GLU A 157 3.04 -4.93 15.91
CA GLU A 157 2.02 -5.41 16.85
C GLU A 157 0.76 -5.90 16.13
N ARG A 158 0.31 -5.16 15.11
CA ARG A 158 -0.82 -5.56 14.26
C ARG A 158 -0.52 -6.86 13.52
N ASP A 159 0.67 -7.03 12.96
CA ASP A 159 1.04 -8.27 12.24
C ASP A 159 1.12 -9.48 13.19
N ASN A 160 1.68 -9.29 14.39
CA ASN A 160 1.69 -10.33 15.43
C ASN A 160 0.26 -10.72 15.85
N LEU A 161 -0.63 -9.74 16.07
CA LEU A 161 -2.02 -10.02 16.41
C LEU A 161 -2.78 -10.71 15.27
N LEU A 162 -2.45 -10.40 14.01
CA LEU A 162 -3.03 -11.10 12.86
C LEU A 162 -2.56 -12.56 12.80
N GLU A 163 -1.29 -12.82 13.10
CA GLU A 163 -0.76 -14.19 13.20
C GLU A 163 -1.44 -14.96 14.34
N ASP A 164 -1.57 -14.36 15.53
CA ASP A 164 -2.27 -14.96 16.67
C ASP A 164 -3.73 -15.29 16.32
N VAL A 165 -4.44 -14.38 15.65
CA VAL A 165 -5.81 -14.63 15.19
C VAL A 165 -5.87 -15.77 14.17
N SER A 166 -4.89 -15.87 13.27
CA SER A 166 -4.79 -16.97 12.31
C SER A 166 -4.59 -18.31 13.03
N ILE A 167 -3.66 -18.37 13.99
CA ILE A 167 -3.40 -19.57 14.80
C ILE A 167 -4.64 -19.97 15.60
N LEU A 168 -5.34 -19.01 16.21
CA LEU A 168 -6.58 -19.29 16.96
C LEU A 168 -7.71 -19.79 16.05
N ARG A 169 -7.83 -19.25 14.84
CA ARG A 169 -8.80 -19.75 13.84
C ARG A 169 -8.49 -21.18 13.42
N GLN A 170 -7.22 -21.50 13.19
CA GLN A 170 -6.80 -22.86 12.87
C GLN A 170 -7.12 -23.82 14.02
N LYS A 171 -6.75 -23.47 15.26
CA LYS A 171 -7.08 -24.28 16.44
C LYS A 171 -8.58 -24.48 16.63
N LEU A 172 -9.38 -23.45 16.39
CA LEU A 172 -10.84 -23.57 16.44
C LEU A 172 -11.36 -24.54 15.38
N GLN A 173 -10.83 -24.49 14.16
CA GLN A 173 -11.21 -25.41 13.10
C GLN A 173 -10.84 -26.86 13.43
N ASP A 174 -9.65 -27.08 13.99
CA ASP A 174 -9.19 -28.40 14.43
C ASP A 174 -10.10 -28.94 15.55
N GLU A 175 -10.47 -28.10 16.52
CA GLU A 175 -11.38 -28.49 17.61
C GLU A 175 -12.80 -28.80 17.10
N ILE A 176 -13.30 -28.05 16.11
CA ILE A 176 -14.58 -28.35 15.45
C ILE A 176 -14.50 -29.72 14.76
N ASN A 177 -13.43 -30.00 14.04
CA ASN A 177 -13.25 -31.28 13.36
C ASN A 177 -13.20 -32.45 14.38
N LEU A 178 -12.45 -32.27 15.47
CA LEU A 178 -12.36 -33.27 16.55
C LEU A 178 -13.72 -33.50 17.23
N ARG A 179 -14.48 -32.44 17.47
CA ARG A 179 -15.84 -32.52 18.02
C ARG A 179 -16.77 -33.30 17.09
N LEU A 180 -16.73 -33.03 15.79
CA LEU A 180 -17.53 -33.74 14.79
C LEU A 180 -17.15 -35.22 14.71
N GLU A 181 -15.86 -35.54 14.77
CA GLU A 181 -15.38 -36.92 14.82
C GLU A 181 -15.89 -37.65 16.08
N ALA A 182 -15.82 -36.99 17.24
CA ALA A 182 -16.36 -37.53 18.49
C ALA A 182 -17.89 -37.71 18.45
N GLU A 183 -18.63 -36.76 17.86
CA GLU A 183 -20.09 -36.86 17.65
C GLU A 183 -20.44 -38.04 16.73
N ASN A 184 -19.70 -38.22 15.64
CA ASN A 184 -19.88 -39.35 14.72
C ASN A 184 -19.59 -40.69 15.41
N ASN A 185 -18.49 -40.78 16.15
CA ASN A 185 -18.14 -41.98 16.91
C ASN A 185 -19.21 -42.30 17.98
N LEU A 186 -19.72 -41.29 18.68
CA LEU A 186 -20.82 -41.46 19.63
C LEU A 186 -22.10 -41.95 18.94
N SER A 187 -22.42 -41.43 17.76
CA SER A 187 -23.55 -41.90 16.97
C SER A 187 -23.39 -43.37 16.55
N SER A 188 -22.18 -43.77 16.12
CA SER A 188 -21.85 -45.17 15.81
C SER A 188 -22.04 -46.05 17.04
N TYR A 189 -21.50 -45.66 18.21
CA TYR A 189 -21.65 -46.45 19.43
C TYR A 189 -23.10 -46.58 19.90
N ARG A 190 -23.93 -45.55 19.68
CA ARG A 190 -25.37 -45.65 19.95
C ARG A 190 -26.03 -46.68 19.06
N GLN A 191 -25.72 -46.67 17.76
CA GLN A 191 -26.21 -47.68 16.84
C GLN A 191 -25.75 -49.09 17.25
N ASP A 192 -24.47 -49.27 17.61
CA ASP A 192 -23.94 -50.55 18.06
C ASP A 192 -24.66 -51.05 19.33
N VAL A 193 -24.99 -50.15 20.25
CA VAL A 193 -25.76 -50.47 21.47
C VAL A 193 -27.20 -50.87 21.13
N ASP A 194 -27.84 -50.17 20.20
CA ASP A 194 -29.20 -50.50 19.74
C ASP A 194 -29.21 -51.87 19.03
N ASP A 195 -28.24 -52.14 18.16
CA ASP A 195 -28.07 -53.41 17.47
C ASP A 195 -27.81 -54.56 18.46
N ALA A 196 -26.95 -54.33 19.46
CA ALA A 196 -26.71 -55.29 20.54
C ALA A 196 -27.97 -55.53 21.41
N ALA A 197 -28.78 -54.49 21.66
CA ALA A 197 -30.04 -54.61 22.39
C ALA A 197 -31.08 -55.42 21.60
N LEU A 198 -31.18 -55.22 20.29
CA LEU A 198 -32.02 -56.03 19.40
C LEU A 198 -31.57 -57.49 19.40
N ALA A 199 -30.27 -57.75 19.24
CA ALA A 199 -29.72 -59.11 19.29
C ALA A 199 -30.00 -59.79 20.66
N ARG A 200 -29.90 -59.04 21.76
CA ARG A 200 -30.26 -59.54 23.10
C ARG A 200 -31.74 -59.93 23.18
N LEU A 201 -32.64 -59.07 22.70
CA LEU A 201 -34.09 -59.34 22.69
C LEU A 201 -34.44 -60.57 21.84
N ASP A 202 -33.79 -60.75 20.69
CA ASP A 202 -34.02 -61.92 19.84
C ASP A 202 -33.54 -63.21 20.51
N LEU A 203 -32.40 -63.17 21.21
CA LEU A 203 -31.92 -64.29 22.01
C LEU A 203 -32.85 -64.58 23.20
N GLU A 204 -33.34 -63.55 23.90
CA GLU A 204 -34.31 -63.69 24.99
C GLU A 204 -35.60 -64.38 24.51
N ARG A 205 -36.16 -63.95 23.37
CA ARG A 205 -37.31 -64.61 22.73
C ARG A 205 -37.02 -66.05 22.36
N LYS A 206 -35.80 -66.35 21.86
CA LYS A 206 -35.43 -67.72 21.52
C LYS A 206 -35.33 -68.61 22.76
N VAL A 207 -34.81 -68.08 23.87
CA VAL A 207 -34.78 -68.76 25.16
C VAL A 207 -36.20 -69.03 25.66
N GLU A 208 -37.08 -68.04 25.62
CA GLU A 208 -38.49 -68.19 26.00
C GLU A 208 -39.19 -69.27 25.16
N SER A 209 -39.04 -69.23 23.82
CA SER A 209 -39.60 -70.22 22.91
C SER A 209 -39.09 -71.64 23.19
N LEU A 210 -37.79 -71.81 23.45
CA LEU A 210 -37.22 -73.11 23.82
C LEU A 210 -37.71 -73.59 25.20
N GLN A 211 -37.92 -72.67 26.13
CA GLN A 211 -38.47 -72.99 27.45
C GLN A 211 -39.93 -73.44 27.36
N GLU A 212 -40.73 -72.79 26.52
CA GLU A 212 -42.10 -73.21 26.20
C GLU A 212 -42.13 -74.60 25.56
N GLU A 213 -41.22 -74.88 24.63
CA GLU A 213 -41.07 -76.19 24.00
C GLU A 213 -40.71 -77.28 25.01
N ILE A 214 -39.75 -77.02 25.91
CA ILE A 214 -39.39 -77.95 27.00
C ILE A 214 -40.59 -78.20 27.91
N ASN A 215 -41.34 -77.15 28.27
CA ASN A 215 -42.50 -77.28 29.14
C ASN A 215 -43.63 -78.06 28.46
N PHE A 216 -43.83 -77.85 27.16
CA PHE A 216 -44.76 -78.63 26.35
C PHE A 216 -44.39 -80.11 26.32
N LEU A 217 -43.13 -80.43 26.00
CA LEU A 217 -42.65 -81.82 25.99
C LEU A 217 -42.78 -82.51 27.35
N ARG A 218 -42.52 -81.78 28.45
CA ARG A 218 -42.75 -82.30 29.81
C ARG A 218 -44.21 -82.63 30.08
N LYS A 219 -45.14 -81.75 29.71
CA LYS A 219 -46.59 -82.00 29.88
C LYS A 219 -47.05 -83.20 29.07
N VAL A 220 -46.61 -83.32 27.82
CA VAL A 220 -46.91 -84.47 26.96
C VAL A 220 -46.37 -85.75 27.61
N HIS A 221 -45.14 -85.75 28.10
CA HIS A 221 -44.58 -86.93 28.76
C HIS A 221 -45.33 -87.29 30.05
N ASP A 222 -45.70 -86.31 30.87
CA ASP A 222 -46.52 -86.53 32.08
C ASP A 222 -47.91 -87.10 31.72
N GLU A 223 -48.48 -86.68 30.58
CA GLU A 223 -49.73 -87.21 30.04
C GLU A 223 -49.59 -88.65 29.55
N GLU A 224 -48.57 -88.96 28.74
CA GLU A 224 -48.26 -90.31 28.30
C GLU A 224 -48.00 -91.26 29.49
N LEU A 225 -47.25 -90.80 30.49
CA LEU A 225 -47.03 -91.58 31.71
C LEU A 225 -48.34 -91.84 32.45
N ARG A 226 -49.24 -90.85 32.54
CA ARG A 226 -50.55 -91.02 33.18
C ARG A 226 -51.41 -92.02 32.41
N GLU A 227 -51.46 -91.91 31.08
CA GLU A 227 -52.17 -92.86 30.22
C GLU A 227 -51.61 -94.27 30.36
N LEU A 228 -50.28 -94.44 30.40
CA LEU A 228 -49.65 -95.74 30.63
C LEU A 228 -49.96 -96.28 32.03
N HIS A 229 -49.93 -95.45 33.07
CA HIS A 229 -50.33 -95.86 34.43
C HIS A 229 -51.80 -96.26 34.47
N GLU A 230 -52.66 -95.54 33.77
CA GLU A 230 -54.08 -95.85 33.67
C GLU A 230 -54.32 -97.13 32.88
N GLN A 231 -53.62 -97.37 31.77
CA GLN A 231 -53.64 -98.65 31.05
C GLN A 231 -53.14 -99.80 31.92
N LEU A 232 -52.10 -99.60 32.73
CA LEU A 232 -51.55 -100.61 33.64
C LEU A 232 -52.51 -100.89 34.82
N ALA A 233 -53.19 -99.86 35.33
CA ALA A 233 -54.23 -99.98 36.34
C ALA A 233 -55.51 -100.65 35.79
N GLN A 234 -55.93 -100.30 34.57
CA GLN A 234 -57.02 -100.96 33.85
C GLN A 234 -56.66 -102.44 33.55
N HIS A 235 -55.40 -102.74 33.23
CA HIS A 235 -54.93 -104.12 33.09
C HIS A 235 -54.79 -104.87 34.44
N GLN A 236 -54.57 -104.16 35.57
CA GLN A 236 -54.59 -104.75 36.92
C GLN A 236 -56.00 -104.93 37.49
N VAL A 237 -57.02 -104.25 36.95
CA VAL A 237 -58.41 -104.31 37.41
C VAL A 237 -59.37 -104.35 36.22
N HIS A 238 -59.33 -105.41 35.40
CA HIS A 238 -60.47 -105.78 34.57
C HIS A 238 -60.50 -107.28 34.20
N ILE A 239 -60.92 -108.11 35.15
CA ILE A 239 -61.80 -109.26 34.88
C ILE A 239 -62.87 -109.20 35.95
N GLU A 240 -64.01 -108.57 35.64
CA GLU A 240 -65.33 -108.94 36.17
C GLU A 240 -66.38 -108.10 35.43
N MET A 241 -66.92 -108.74 34.39
CA MET A 241 -67.95 -108.23 33.50
C MET A 241 -69.30 -108.58 34.12
N ASP A 242 -69.89 -107.65 34.88
CA ASP A 242 -71.25 -107.83 35.41
C ASP A 242 -72.27 -107.25 34.40
N MET A 243 -72.83 -108.16 33.60
CA MET A 243 -73.78 -107.85 32.53
C MET A 243 -75.20 -107.78 33.07
N THR A 244 -75.57 -106.67 33.69
CA THR A 244 -76.99 -106.29 33.71
C THR A 244 -77.36 -105.79 32.33
N LYS A 245 -78.27 -106.49 31.63
CA LYS A 245 -78.75 -106.14 30.28
C LYS A 245 -78.94 -104.62 30.13
N PRO A 246 -78.03 -103.91 29.44
CA PRO A 246 -78.25 -102.53 29.11
C PRO A 246 -79.34 -102.51 28.04
N ASP A 247 -80.22 -101.52 28.10
CA ASP A 247 -81.15 -101.26 27.01
C ASP A 247 -80.31 -100.88 25.78
N LEU A 248 -79.98 -101.89 24.98
CA LEU A 248 -79.13 -101.79 23.79
C LEU A 248 -79.70 -100.73 22.84
N THR A 249 -81.01 -100.52 22.86
CA THR A 249 -81.70 -99.52 22.06
C THR A 249 -81.49 -98.09 22.59
N ALA A 250 -81.29 -97.89 23.90
CA ALA A 250 -80.90 -96.60 24.46
C ALA A 250 -79.41 -96.32 24.22
N ALA A 251 -78.52 -97.29 24.46
CA ALA A 251 -77.08 -97.12 24.22
C ALA A 251 -76.75 -96.89 22.74
N LEU A 252 -77.39 -97.61 21.80
CA LEU A 252 -77.23 -97.36 20.37
C LEU A 252 -77.78 -96.00 19.94
N ARG A 253 -78.85 -95.50 20.58
CA ARG A 253 -79.35 -94.13 20.36
C ARG A 253 -78.38 -93.09 20.89
N GLU A 254 -77.83 -93.28 22.08
CA GLU A 254 -76.82 -92.41 22.69
C GLU A 254 -75.57 -92.31 21.81
N ILE A 255 -75.01 -93.45 21.39
CA ILE A 255 -73.87 -93.52 20.48
C ILE A 255 -74.17 -92.81 19.16
N ARG A 256 -75.37 -93.02 18.60
CA ARG A 256 -75.79 -92.33 17.38
C ARG A 256 -75.86 -90.81 17.56
N ILE A 257 -76.46 -90.33 18.65
CA ILE A 257 -76.54 -88.90 18.97
C ILE A 257 -75.14 -88.31 19.18
N GLN A 258 -74.24 -89.04 19.85
CA GLN A 258 -72.84 -88.65 20.02
C GLN A 258 -72.10 -88.54 18.68
N TYR A 259 -72.28 -89.50 17.77
CA TYR A 259 -71.69 -89.43 16.44
C TYR A 259 -72.28 -88.31 15.59
N GLU A 260 -73.60 -88.11 15.63
CA GLU A 260 -74.26 -87.00 14.94
C GLU A 260 -73.77 -85.65 15.48
N SER A 261 -73.64 -85.50 16.80
CA SER A 261 -73.08 -84.32 17.47
C SER A 261 -71.61 -84.09 17.10
N MET A 262 -70.77 -85.13 17.14
CA MET A 262 -69.36 -85.05 16.80
C MET A 262 -69.17 -84.69 15.32
N ALA A 263 -70.00 -85.23 14.42
CA ALA A 263 -69.97 -84.87 13.01
C ALA A 263 -70.38 -83.41 12.77
N THR A 264 -71.42 -82.91 13.45
CA THR A 264 -71.82 -81.50 13.36
C THR A 264 -70.77 -80.56 13.95
N ASN A 265 -70.17 -80.92 15.08
CA ASN A 265 -69.12 -80.12 15.71
C ASN A 265 -67.87 -80.06 14.84
N ASN A 266 -67.41 -81.20 14.30
CA ASN A 266 -66.28 -81.24 13.37
C ASN A 266 -66.55 -80.38 12.12
N MET A 267 -67.77 -80.43 11.58
CA MET A 267 -68.15 -79.59 10.44
C MET A 267 -68.13 -78.10 10.78
N HIS A 268 -68.60 -77.70 11.97
CA HIS A 268 -68.52 -76.30 12.42
C HIS A 268 -67.08 -75.86 12.72
N GLU A 269 -66.30 -76.67 13.42
CA GLU A 269 -64.89 -76.39 13.74
C GLU A 269 -64.07 -76.23 12.47
N THR A 270 -64.29 -77.08 11.46
CA THR A 270 -63.61 -76.95 10.17
C THR A 270 -64.04 -75.67 9.43
N GLU A 271 -65.33 -75.33 9.41
CA GLU A 271 -65.80 -74.06 8.83
C GLU A 271 -65.21 -72.83 9.54
N GLU A 272 -65.22 -72.80 10.87
CA GLU A 272 -64.67 -71.71 11.67
C GLU A 272 -63.16 -71.61 11.48
N TRP A 273 -62.46 -72.74 11.42
CA TRP A 273 -61.03 -72.79 11.11
C TRP A 273 -60.73 -72.20 9.73
N TYR A 274 -61.49 -72.58 8.70
CA TYR A 274 -61.33 -71.99 7.37
C TYR A 274 -61.65 -70.50 7.36
N LYS A 275 -62.76 -70.07 8.00
CA LYS A 275 -63.14 -68.64 8.09
C LYS A 275 -62.04 -67.82 8.77
N SER A 276 -61.49 -68.30 9.89
CA SER A 276 -60.37 -67.65 10.58
C SER A 276 -59.14 -67.60 9.68
N LYS A 277 -58.79 -68.69 9.00
CA LYS A 277 -57.62 -68.73 8.12
C LYS A 277 -57.76 -67.78 6.94
N PHE A 278 -58.95 -67.68 6.35
CA PHE A 278 -59.22 -66.71 5.29
C PHE A 278 -59.16 -65.27 5.80
N ALA A 279 -59.68 -64.99 6.99
CA ALA A 279 -59.58 -63.67 7.61
C ALA A 279 -58.10 -63.29 7.84
N ASP A 280 -57.30 -64.18 8.42
CA ASP A 280 -55.87 -63.95 8.67
C ASP A 280 -55.09 -63.67 7.38
N LEU A 281 -55.35 -64.43 6.31
CA LEU A 281 -54.71 -64.22 5.01
C LEU A 281 -55.15 -62.89 4.38
N THR A 282 -56.42 -62.52 4.51
CA THR A 282 -56.95 -61.26 3.98
C THR A 282 -56.35 -60.07 4.73
N ASP A 283 -56.26 -60.15 6.05
CA ASP A 283 -55.63 -59.16 6.91
C ASP A 283 -54.14 -59.02 6.62
N ALA A 284 -53.42 -60.13 6.46
CA ALA A 284 -52.01 -60.13 6.08
C ALA A 284 -51.79 -59.47 4.71
N ALA A 285 -52.65 -59.77 3.73
CA ALA A 285 -52.60 -59.13 2.42
C ALA A 285 -52.87 -57.62 2.51
N ALA A 286 -53.85 -57.19 3.32
CA ALA A 286 -54.15 -55.77 3.53
C ALA A 286 -52.97 -55.02 4.16
N ARG A 287 -52.33 -55.59 5.19
CA ARG A 287 -51.12 -55.01 5.81
C ARG A 287 -49.97 -54.89 4.81
N ASN A 288 -49.77 -55.90 3.96
CA ASN A 288 -48.72 -55.88 2.95
C ASN A 288 -48.98 -54.83 1.85
N ILE A 289 -50.23 -54.68 1.41
CA ILE A 289 -50.64 -53.60 0.48
C ILE A 289 -50.36 -52.23 1.09
N GLU A 290 -50.68 -52.03 2.36
CA GLU A 290 -50.45 -50.75 3.04
C GLU A 290 -48.95 -50.46 3.23
N ALA A 291 -48.16 -51.46 3.61
CA ALA A 291 -46.70 -51.34 3.69
C ALA A 291 -46.09 -50.96 2.33
N LEU A 292 -46.55 -51.58 1.25
CA LEU A 292 -46.12 -51.26 -0.12
C LEU A 292 -46.56 -49.84 -0.53
N ARG A 293 -47.73 -49.38 -0.09
CA ARG A 293 -48.23 -48.02 -0.32
C ARG A 293 -47.35 -46.99 0.39
N LEU A 294 -47.01 -47.22 1.66
CA LEU A 294 -46.14 -46.36 2.45
C LEU A 294 -44.72 -46.29 1.85
N ALA A 295 -44.11 -47.44 1.54
CA ALA A 295 -42.80 -47.50 0.90
C ALA A 295 -42.77 -46.74 -0.44
N LYS A 296 -43.85 -46.83 -1.24
CA LYS A 296 -43.99 -46.04 -2.48
C LYS A 296 -44.12 -44.53 -2.21
N GLN A 297 -44.79 -44.13 -1.14
CA GLN A 297 -44.89 -42.71 -0.77
C GLN A 297 -43.56 -42.15 -0.32
N GLU A 298 -42.83 -42.88 0.52
CA GLU A 298 -41.47 -42.52 0.96
C GLU A 298 -40.51 -42.41 -0.22
N ALA A 299 -40.51 -43.40 -1.13
CA ALA A 299 -39.69 -43.35 -2.35
C ALA A 299 -40.00 -42.12 -3.22
N ASN A 300 -41.28 -41.73 -3.33
CA ASN A 300 -41.68 -40.54 -4.07
C ASN A 300 -41.25 -39.25 -3.36
N GLU A 301 -41.28 -39.21 -2.03
CA GLU A 301 -40.84 -38.06 -1.24
C GLU A 301 -39.33 -37.87 -1.35
N TYR A 302 -38.53 -38.94 -1.22
CA TYR A 302 -37.09 -38.89 -1.49
C TYR A 302 -36.79 -38.43 -2.91
N ARG A 303 -37.58 -38.85 -3.90
CA ARG A 303 -37.43 -38.37 -5.28
C ARG A 303 -37.68 -36.87 -5.41
N ARG A 304 -38.68 -36.32 -4.71
CA ARG A 304 -38.95 -34.87 -4.69
C ARG A 304 -37.85 -34.09 -3.99
N GLN A 305 -37.39 -34.57 -2.84
CA GLN A 305 -36.28 -33.96 -2.10
C GLN A 305 -35.00 -33.91 -2.94
N LEU A 306 -34.70 -35.01 -3.65
CA LEU A 306 -33.55 -35.07 -4.55
C LEU A 306 -33.68 -34.05 -5.70
N GLN A 307 -34.88 -33.92 -6.28
CA GLN A 307 -35.14 -32.89 -7.32
C GLN A 307 -34.97 -31.47 -6.78
N ALA A 308 -35.50 -31.17 -5.59
CA ALA A 308 -35.35 -29.86 -4.95
C ALA A 308 -33.88 -29.52 -4.68
N LEU A 309 -33.14 -30.44 -4.05
CA LEU A 309 -31.70 -30.28 -3.81
C LEU A 309 -30.90 -30.12 -5.11
N THR A 310 -31.29 -30.83 -6.18
CA THR A 310 -30.64 -30.68 -7.49
C THR A 310 -30.86 -29.28 -8.06
N CYS A 311 -32.09 -28.75 -7.99
CA CYS A 311 -32.39 -27.38 -8.42
C CYS A 311 -31.64 -26.33 -7.59
N ASP A 312 -31.53 -26.52 -6.28
CA ASP A 312 -30.76 -25.63 -5.40
C ASP A 312 -29.26 -25.66 -5.75
N LEU A 313 -28.71 -26.85 -6.01
CA LEU A 313 -27.32 -26.99 -6.46
C LEU A 313 -27.08 -26.30 -7.81
N GLU A 314 -27.99 -26.45 -8.78
CA GLU A 314 -27.90 -25.77 -10.07
C GLU A 314 -28.02 -24.24 -9.93
N SER A 315 -28.90 -23.76 -9.06
CA SER A 315 -29.05 -22.33 -8.75
C SER A 315 -27.78 -21.76 -8.11
N LEU A 316 -27.23 -22.45 -7.10
CA LEU A 316 -26.00 -22.05 -6.45
C LEU A 316 -24.81 -22.08 -7.41
N ARG A 317 -24.69 -23.11 -8.25
CA ARG A 317 -23.67 -23.17 -9.31
C ARG A 317 -23.79 -21.98 -10.27
N GLY A 318 -25.00 -21.67 -10.74
CA GLY A 318 -25.23 -20.50 -11.61
C GLY A 318 -24.88 -19.18 -10.93
N SER A 319 -25.17 -19.03 -9.63
CA SER A 319 -24.77 -17.85 -8.85
C SER A 319 -23.25 -17.74 -8.71
N ASN A 320 -22.56 -18.86 -8.49
CA ASN A 320 -21.11 -18.91 -8.35
C ASN A 320 -20.43 -18.56 -9.68
N GLU A 321 -20.85 -19.16 -10.79
CA GLU A 321 -20.35 -18.81 -12.12
C GLU A 321 -20.58 -17.33 -12.47
N SER A 322 -21.68 -16.74 -11.99
CA SER A 322 -21.94 -15.31 -12.16
C SER A 322 -21.00 -14.43 -11.34
N LEU A 323 -20.72 -14.81 -10.10
CA LEU A 323 -19.77 -14.10 -9.25
C LEU A 323 -18.34 -14.23 -9.79
N GLU A 324 -17.94 -15.41 -10.26
CA GLU A 324 -16.65 -15.62 -10.92
C GLU A 324 -16.51 -14.77 -12.19
N ARG A 325 -17.56 -14.67 -13.02
CA ARG A 325 -17.57 -13.77 -14.18
C ARG A 325 -17.41 -12.31 -13.76
N GLN A 326 -18.15 -11.86 -12.74
CA GLN A 326 -18.03 -10.49 -12.23
C GLN A 326 -16.64 -10.20 -11.66
N LEU A 327 -16.03 -11.16 -10.97
CA LEU A 327 -14.66 -11.03 -10.45
C LEU A 327 -13.67 -10.84 -11.61
N ARG A 328 -13.72 -11.70 -12.64
CA ARG A 328 -12.87 -11.57 -13.83
C ARG A 328 -13.07 -10.23 -14.54
N GLU A 329 -14.32 -9.79 -14.72
CA GLU A 329 -14.62 -8.48 -15.31
C GLU A 329 -14.10 -7.29 -14.49
N MET A 330 -14.04 -7.42 -13.16
CA MET A 330 -13.44 -6.41 -12.29
C MET A 330 -11.91 -6.45 -12.39
N GLU A 331 -11.30 -7.64 -12.37
CA GLU A 331 -9.86 -7.84 -12.55
C GLU A 331 -9.38 -7.28 -13.89
N ASP A 332 -10.06 -7.59 -14.99
CA ASP A 332 -9.75 -7.08 -16.33
C ASP A 332 -9.86 -5.54 -16.39
N ARG A 333 -10.89 -4.97 -15.75
CA ARG A 333 -11.04 -3.50 -15.65
C ARG A 333 -9.88 -2.87 -14.90
N TYR A 334 -9.50 -3.42 -13.75
CA TYR A 334 -8.36 -2.91 -12.98
C TYR A 334 -7.03 -3.12 -13.71
N ALA A 335 -6.87 -4.21 -14.47
CA ALA A 335 -5.70 -4.44 -15.29
C ALA A 335 -5.58 -3.36 -16.39
N ILE A 336 -6.69 -3.02 -17.07
CA ILE A 336 -6.73 -1.93 -18.06
C ILE A 336 -6.44 -0.58 -17.40
N GLU A 337 -7.05 -0.29 -16.24
CA GLU A 337 -6.82 0.97 -15.55
C GLU A 337 -5.36 1.11 -15.10
N THR A 338 -4.78 0.04 -14.55
CA THR A 338 -3.37 -0.01 -14.17
C THR A 338 -2.45 0.19 -15.37
N ALA A 339 -2.73 -0.46 -16.50
CA ALA A 339 -1.98 -0.26 -17.74
C ALA A 339 -2.07 1.20 -18.21
N SER A 340 -3.26 1.83 -18.11
CA SER A 340 -3.43 3.24 -18.46
C SER A 340 -2.62 4.17 -17.56
N TYR A 341 -2.53 3.89 -16.26
CA TYR A 341 -1.67 4.65 -15.34
C TYR A 341 -0.19 4.44 -15.67
N GLN A 342 0.24 3.22 -15.97
CA GLN A 342 1.62 2.94 -16.42
C GLN A 342 1.96 3.72 -17.70
N ASP A 343 1.06 3.75 -18.68
CA ASP A 343 1.25 4.56 -19.90
C ASP A 343 1.39 6.06 -19.57
N THR A 344 0.60 6.59 -18.62
CA THR A 344 0.75 7.99 -18.20
C THR A 344 2.08 8.26 -17.50
N VAL A 345 2.56 7.31 -16.68
CA VAL A 345 3.88 7.42 -16.04
C VAL A 345 4.97 7.44 -17.10
N ILE A 346 4.94 6.51 -18.06
CA ILE A 346 5.93 6.44 -19.14
C ILE A 346 5.98 7.75 -19.94
N ARG A 347 4.80 8.31 -20.30
CA ARG A 347 4.73 9.60 -21.01
C ARG A 347 5.36 10.74 -20.21
N LEU A 348 5.05 10.83 -18.91
CA LEU A 348 5.64 11.86 -18.05
C LEU A 348 7.16 11.68 -17.87
N GLU A 349 7.63 10.44 -17.80
CA GLU A 349 9.07 10.14 -17.76
C GLU A 349 9.78 10.51 -19.07
N GLU A 350 9.12 10.32 -20.22
CA GLU A 350 9.59 10.78 -21.53
C GLU A 350 9.67 12.30 -21.60
N ASP A 351 8.63 13.02 -21.16
CA ASP A 351 8.61 14.49 -21.12
C ASP A 351 9.73 15.03 -20.23
N ILE A 352 9.95 14.42 -19.05
CA ILE A 352 11.05 14.79 -18.15
C ILE A 352 12.40 14.56 -18.82
N ARG A 353 12.59 13.44 -19.53
CA ARG A 353 13.83 13.16 -20.27
C ARG A 353 14.06 14.19 -21.38
N SER A 354 13.04 14.47 -22.18
CA SER A 354 13.09 15.47 -23.25
C SER A 354 13.47 16.86 -22.71
N LEU A 355 12.82 17.32 -21.64
CA LEU A 355 13.12 18.61 -21.00
C LEU A 355 14.55 18.66 -20.42
N LYS A 356 15.06 17.55 -19.87
CA LYS A 356 16.45 17.46 -19.41
C LYS A 356 17.43 17.58 -20.57
N GLU A 357 17.16 16.95 -21.70
CA GLU A 357 17.98 17.06 -22.91
C GLU A 357 17.94 18.48 -23.50
N GLU A 358 16.78 19.13 -23.52
CA GLU A 358 16.64 20.52 -23.93
C GLU A 358 17.43 21.47 -23.01
N MET A 359 17.33 21.28 -21.69
CA MET A 359 18.12 22.03 -20.72
C MET A 359 19.63 21.86 -20.95
N ALA A 360 20.08 20.62 -21.16
CA ALA A 360 21.49 20.34 -21.44
C ALA A 360 21.95 21.01 -22.74
N ARG A 361 21.11 21.01 -23.79
CA ARG A 361 21.39 21.70 -25.05
C ARG A 361 21.52 23.21 -24.84
N HIS A 362 20.61 23.84 -24.11
CA HIS A 362 20.71 25.27 -23.81
C HIS A 362 21.96 25.60 -23.00
N LEU A 363 22.33 24.79 -22.01
CA LEU A 363 23.57 24.97 -21.26
C LEU A 363 24.81 24.92 -22.16
N GLN A 364 24.84 24.00 -23.13
CA GLN A 364 25.90 23.92 -24.14
C GLN A 364 25.96 25.20 -24.98
N GLU A 365 24.81 25.67 -25.50
CA GLU A 365 24.71 26.91 -26.28
C GLU A 365 25.17 28.14 -25.48
N TYR A 366 24.82 28.23 -24.19
CA TYR A 366 25.29 29.29 -23.31
C TYR A 366 26.81 29.24 -23.09
N GLN A 367 27.38 28.05 -22.93
CA GLN A 367 28.82 27.87 -22.78
C GLN A 367 29.56 28.27 -24.06
N ASP A 368 29.03 27.91 -25.24
CA ASP A 368 29.61 28.31 -26.52
C ASP A 368 29.55 29.82 -26.72
N LEU A 369 28.43 30.47 -26.38
CA LEU A 369 28.31 31.92 -26.42
C LEU A 369 29.28 32.62 -25.45
N LEU A 370 29.45 32.06 -24.25
CA LEU A 370 30.43 32.54 -23.28
C LEU A 370 31.87 32.42 -23.83
N ASN A 371 32.20 31.32 -24.49
CA ASN A 371 33.49 31.11 -25.14
C ASN A 371 33.75 32.17 -26.23
N VAL A 372 32.75 32.46 -27.07
CA VAL A 372 32.83 33.53 -28.08
C VAL A 372 33.02 34.89 -27.43
N LYS A 373 32.26 35.21 -26.36
CA LYS A 373 32.41 36.45 -25.61
C LYS A 373 33.82 36.60 -25.04
N LEU A 374 34.38 35.52 -24.51
CA LEU A 374 35.74 35.53 -23.98
C LEU A 374 36.78 35.78 -25.08
N ALA A 375 36.61 35.18 -26.26
CA ALA A 375 37.46 35.46 -27.42
C ALA A 375 37.41 36.94 -27.82
N LEU A 376 36.21 37.52 -27.88
CA LEU A 376 36.02 38.94 -28.18
C LEU A 376 36.63 39.85 -27.12
N ASP A 377 36.54 39.52 -25.83
CA ASP A 377 37.22 40.29 -24.79
C ASP A 377 38.74 40.29 -24.97
N ILE A 378 39.32 39.15 -25.37
CA ILE A 378 40.75 39.04 -25.67
C ILE A 378 41.10 39.91 -26.87
N GLU A 379 40.32 39.87 -27.95
CA GLU A 379 40.49 40.75 -29.12
C GLU A 379 40.40 42.24 -28.74
N ILE A 380 39.42 42.64 -27.94
CA ILE A 380 39.28 44.02 -27.46
C ILE A 380 40.51 44.41 -26.62
N ALA A 381 41.00 43.52 -25.76
CA ALA A 381 42.19 43.77 -24.95
C ALA A 381 43.45 43.90 -25.83
N THR A 382 43.60 43.10 -26.88
CA THR A 382 44.73 43.24 -27.83
C THR A 382 44.62 44.52 -28.65
N TYR A 383 43.42 44.89 -29.13
CA TYR A 383 43.18 46.16 -29.81
C TYR A 383 43.50 47.35 -28.90
N ARG A 384 43.06 47.33 -27.64
CA ARG A 384 43.41 48.37 -26.64
C ARG A 384 44.92 48.46 -26.44
N ARG A 385 45.60 47.32 -26.32
CA ARG A 385 47.07 47.29 -26.18
C ARG A 385 47.81 47.81 -27.41
N LEU A 386 47.29 47.59 -28.61
CA LEU A 386 47.85 48.16 -29.85
C LEU A 386 47.63 49.68 -29.91
N LEU A 387 46.45 50.16 -29.51
CA LEU A 387 46.11 51.58 -29.45
C LEU A 387 46.90 52.33 -28.34
N GLU A 388 47.08 51.71 -27.18
CA GLU A 388 47.95 52.20 -26.10
C GLU A 388 49.44 52.04 -26.47
N GLY A 389 49.77 51.10 -27.37
CA GLY A 389 51.11 50.83 -27.88
C GLY A 389 51.65 51.86 -28.87
N GLU A 390 50.83 52.79 -29.37
CA GLU A 390 51.31 53.95 -30.13
C GLU A 390 51.77 55.13 -29.25
N GLU A 391 51.52 55.14 -27.93
CA GLU A 391 52.03 56.19 -27.03
C GLU A 391 52.99 55.70 -25.93
N SER A 392 53.22 54.40 -25.77
CA SER A 392 54.28 53.88 -24.89
C SER A 392 55.08 52.75 -25.53
N SER A 393 55.87 53.10 -26.53
CA SER A 393 57.09 52.35 -26.81
C SER A 393 58.05 52.62 -25.64
N LEU A 394 58.40 51.58 -24.87
CA LEU A 394 59.31 51.59 -23.72
C LEU A 394 58.67 51.94 -22.36
N ASP A 395 57.89 51.04 -21.78
CA ASP A 395 58.16 50.51 -20.43
C ASP A 395 57.08 49.48 -20.03
N THR A 396 57.52 48.41 -19.37
CA THR A 396 56.72 47.27 -18.83
C THR A 396 56.46 46.08 -19.76
N LYS A 397 57.54 45.52 -20.31
CA LYS A 397 57.63 44.05 -20.57
C LYS A 397 57.66 43.28 -19.24
N SER A 398 56.52 43.04 -18.58
CA SER A 398 56.36 41.98 -17.55
C SER A 398 55.02 42.05 -16.79
N MET A 399 53.89 41.86 -17.46
CA MET A 399 52.68 41.42 -16.76
C MET A 399 52.08 40.25 -17.53
N SER A 400 52.30 39.08 -16.96
CA SER A 400 52.12 37.75 -17.55
C SER A 400 50.67 37.42 -17.92
N GLU A 401 50.53 36.86 -19.11
CA GLU A 401 49.41 36.08 -19.68
C GLU A 401 48.78 35.06 -18.69
N ALA A 402 49.52 34.69 -17.64
CA ALA A 402 49.10 33.80 -16.55
C ALA A 402 48.04 34.39 -15.60
N GLN A 403 47.85 35.71 -15.55
CA GLN A 403 46.90 36.34 -14.60
C GLN A 403 45.47 36.42 -15.13
N LEU A 404 45.25 36.50 -16.45
CA LEU A 404 43.90 36.44 -17.04
C LEU A 404 43.32 35.02 -16.95
N LYS A 405 44.12 33.98 -17.19
CA LYS A 405 43.67 32.57 -17.10
C LYS A 405 43.24 32.14 -15.69
N ARG A 406 43.84 32.69 -14.62
CA ARG A 406 43.44 32.34 -13.24
C ARG A 406 42.09 32.94 -12.83
N ASN A 407 41.72 34.10 -13.35
CA ASN A 407 40.43 34.73 -13.01
C ASN A 407 39.24 34.11 -13.73
N ILE A 408 39.46 33.35 -14.81
CA ILE A 408 38.41 32.73 -15.62
C ILE A 408 38.09 31.29 -15.15
N MET A 409 38.99 30.64 -14.40
CA MET A 409 38.81 29.27 -13.91
C MET A 409 38.06 29.17 -12.56
N VAL A 410 37.68 30.30 -11.95
CA VAL A 410 36.88 30.34 -10.71
C VAL A 410 35.43 30.67 -11.06
N LYS A 411 34.70 29.67 -11.58
CA LYS A 411 33.23 29.51 -11.67
C LYS A 411 32.81 28.69 -12.90
N THR A 412 33.51 27.61 -13.20
CA THR A 412 32.90 26.49 -13.92
C THR A 412 32.90 25.33 -12.94
N VAL A 413 31.89 25.29 -12.07
CA VAL A 413 31.57 24.07 -11.34
C VAL A 413 30.97 23.15 -12.39
N GLU A 414 31.80 22.25 -12.92
CA GLU A 414 31.35 21.11 -13.69
C GLU A 414 30.51 20.23 -12.75
N THR A 415 29.18 20.31 -12.86
CA THR A 415 28.31 19.19 -12.47
C THR A 415 28.39 18.15 -13.57
N ARG A 416 29.47 17.35 -13.54
CA ARG A 416 29.47 16.02 -14.15
C ARG A 416 29.16 15.02 -13.05
N ASP A 417 28.14 14.23 -13.34
CA ASP A 417 27.63 13.09 -12.59
C ASP A 417 26.92 13.46 -11.27
N GLY A 418 25.65 13.05 -11.20
CA GLY A 418 24.72 13.34 -10.11
C GLY A 418 25.06 12.70 -8.77
N GLU A 419 26.19 13.09 -8.18
CA GLU A 419 26.53 12.82 -6.78
C GLU A 419 26.66 14.11 -5.97
N VAL A 420 25.80 14.24 -4.95
CA VAL A 420 25.92 15.26 -3.91
C VAL A 420 27.12 14.91 -3.02
N ARG A 421 28.26 15.59 -3.22
CA ARG A 421 29.43 15.44 -2.35
C ARG A 421 29.17 16.07 -0.98
N ARG A 422 29.25 15.23 0.06
CA ARG A 422 29.24 15.57 1.49
C ARG A 422 30.42 16.51 1.87
N TRP A 423 30.15 17.45 2.77
CA TRP A 423 31.17 18.30 3.40
C TRP A 423 31.95 17.53 4.48
N PRO A 424 33.30 17.64 4.55
CA PRO A 424 34.12 16.82 5.42
C PRO A 424 34.34 17.48 6.79
N HIS A 425 33.27 17.74 7.56
CA HIS A 425 33.38 18.09 8.97
C HIS A 425 32.06 17.81 9.69
N LEU A 426 31.86 16.54 10.08
CA LEU A 426 31.18 16.06 11.30
C LEU A 426 31.24 14.51 11.30
N PRO A 427 31.36 13.85 12.48
CA PRO A 427 31.75 12.45 12.58
C PRO A 427 30.62 11.46 12.28
N ALA A 428 31.00 10.42 11.55
CA ALA A 428 30.47 9.05 11.44
C ALA A 428 29.10 8.73 12.06
N VAL A 429 28.05 8.57 11.23
CA VAL A 429 27.05 7.48 11.31
C VAL A 429 26.41 7.26 9.93
N ILE A 430 27.12 6.67 8.96
CA ILE A 430 26.48 5.95 7.82
C ILE A 430 27.38 4.79 7.42
N HIS A 431 27.31 3.69 8.17
CA HIS A 431 27.58 2.35 7.67
C HIS A 431 26.31 1.55 7.98
N LEU A 432 25.45 1.34 6.97
CA LEU A 432 24.46 0.26 6.88
C LEU A 432 23.48 0.55 5.72
N LEU A 433 23.96 0.45 4.48
CA LEU A 433 23.11 0.15 3.31
C LEU A 433 24.02 -0.06 2.07
N PRO A 434 24.73 -1.19 2.05
CA PRO A 434 24.66 -2.07 0.89
C PRO A 434 24.15 -3.43 1.38
N PHE A 435 22.83 -3.63 1.38
CA PHE A 435 22.23 -4.95 1.66
C PHE A 435 20.94 -5.19 0.87
N LEU A 436 20.77 -4.57 -0.30
CA LEU A 436 19.51 -4.73 -1.07
C LEU A 436 19.72 -4.86 -2.58
N LEU A 437 20.85 -5.43 -2.99
CA LEU A 437 21.07 -5.91 -4.35
C LEU A 437 21.90 -7.21 -4.29
N GLU A 438 21.27 -8.30 -3.89
CA GLU A 438 21.71 -9.67 -4.21
C GLU A 438 20.49 -10.60 -4.09
N LEU A 439 19.74 -10.71 -5.18
CA LEU A 439 18.86 -11.86 -5.44
C LEU A 439 19.71 -12.89 -6.20
N PRO A 440 19.97 -14.09 -5.65
CA PRO A 440 20.49 -15.20 -6.44
C PRO A 440 19.33 -15.95 -7.12
N ASP A 441 19.61 -16.36 -8.36
CA ASP A 441 18.75 -17.16 -9.21
C ASP A 441 18.24 -18.45 -8.54
N SER A 442 17.00 -18.78 -8.91
CA SER A 442 16.33 -20.05 -8.67
C SER A 442 16.94 -21.19 -9.52
N ALA A 443 17.51 -22.22 -8.89
CA ALA A 443 17.54 -23.60 -9.40
C ALA A 443 18.25 -24.57 -8.42
N ALA A 444 17.48 -25.34 -7.63
CA ALA A 444 17.78 -26.74 -7.25
C ALA A 444 16.72 -27.27 -6.27
N LEU A 445 15.62 -27.78 -6.82
CA LEU A 445 14.68 -28.63 -6.10
C LEU A 445 15.15 -30.09 -6.13
N HIS A 446 15.09 -30.72 -4.96
CA HIS A 446 14.86 -32.14 -4.69
C HIS A 446 15.76 -33.22 -5.30
N SER A 447 16.62 -33.79 -4.43
CA SER A 447 16.86 -35.23 -4.41
C SER A 447 17.31 -35.67 -3.02
N THR A 448 16.40 -36.18 -2.18
CA THR A 448 16.69 -37.24 -1.20
C THR A 448 15.41 -37.89 -0.67
N ALA A 449 15.48 -39.21 -0.46
CA ALA A 449 14.63 -40.07 0.38
C ALA A 449 13.44 -40.81 -0.27
N VAL A 450 13.77 -41.95 -0.90
CA VAL A 450 13.00 -43.20 -0.77
C VAL A 450 13.77 -44.09 0.20
N GLY A 451 13.12 -44.57 1.27
CA GLY A 451 13.69 -45.55 2.19
C GLY A 451 13.06 -45.60 3.57
N THR A 452 11.86 -46.17 3.70
CA THR A 452 11.48 -47.23 4.66
C THR A 452 10.07 -47.73 4.36
#